data_AF-A0A6B2UDR7-F1
#
_entry.id   AF-A0A6B2UDR7-F1
#
_cell.length_a   1.000
_cell.length_b   1.000
_cell.length_c   1.000
_cell.angle_alpha   90.00
_cell.angle_beta   90.00
_cell.angle_gamma   90.00
#
_symmetry.space_group_name_H-M   'P 1'
#
loop_
_entity.id
_entity.type
_entity.pdbx_description
1 polymer ?
#
loop_
_entity_poly.entity_id
_entity_poly.type
_entity_poly.pdbx_seq_one_letter_code
_entity_poly.pdbx_strand_id
1 'polypeptide(L)'
;MRAALVRTFGTPPRCEEVDAPQEAGPGEVLVDVLAAGLHPRVRSAADGSHYTSRGTLPLVPGIDGVGRTEDGGLLYFVAPDTALGTMAERALVDRRRAVPLPAGTDPLAVAAGMNPAMSSWVALRRRVAFAPGSSVLVLGATGNAGRLAVQVARRLGAARVVGAGR
;
A
#
# COMPACT_ATOMS: atom_id res chain seq x y z
N MET A 1 15.40 -12.08 9.76
CA MET A 1 15.17 -10.73 9.19
C MET A 1 14.47 -9.87 10.23
N ARG A 2 14.63 -8.56 10.21
CA ARG A 2 13.88 -7.64 11.06
C ARG A 2 12.49 -7.39 10.50
N ALA A 3 11.49 -7.35 11.38
CA ALA A 3 10.12 -7.00 11.04
C ALA A 3 9.46 -6.21 12.19
N ALA A 4 8.48 -5.37 11.86
CA ALA A 4 7.62 -4.74 12.84
C ALA A 4 6.55 -5.75 13.29
N LEU A 5 6.59 -6.18 14.54
CA LEU A 5 5.74 -7.23 15.07
C LEU A 5 4.71 -6.66 16.04
N VAL A 6 3.44 -6.98 15.79
CA VAL A 6 2.33 -6.78 16.73
C VAL A 6 2.10 -8.10 17.45
N ARG A 7 2.34 -8.12 18.76
CA ARG A 7 2.05 -9.28 19.63
C ARG A 7 0.77 -9.12 20.42
N THR A 8 0.33 -7.87 20.63
CA THR A 8 -0.88 -7.53 21.36
C THR A 8 -1.49 -6.29 20.74
N PHE A 9 -2.78 -6.34 20.43
CA PHE A 9 -3.51 -5.18 19.94
C PHE A 9 -3.52 -4.05 20.98
N GLY A 10 -3.63 -2.81 20.51
CA GLY A 10 -3.55 -1.62 21.37
C GLY A 10 -2.14 -1.25 21.82
N THR A 11 -1.11 -2.02 21.44
CA THR A 11 0.30 -1.65 21.67
C THR A 11 1.00 -1.37 20.34
N PRO A 12 1.94 -0.39 20.28
CA PRO A 12 2.72 -0.15 19.07
C PRO A 12 3.52 -1.40 18.65
N PRO A 13 3.69 -1.65 17.34
CA PRO A 13 4.56 -2.71 16.85
C PRO A 13 6.00 -2.53 17.34
N ARG A 14 6.69 -3.63 17.62
CA ARG A 14 8.12 -3.64 17.99
C ARG A 14 8.96 -4.21 16.86
N CYS A 15 10.13 -3.63 16.62
CA CYS A 15 11.08 -4.22 15.68
C CYS A 15 11.72 -5.44 16.33
N GLU A 16 11.52 -6.62 15.74
CA GLU A 16 12.01 -7.91 16.24
C GLU A 16 12.65 -8.71 15.10
N GLU A 17 13.53 -9.65 15.45
CA GLU A 17 14.02 -10.64 14.50
C GLU A 17 13.03 -11.79 14.36
N VAL A 18 12.73 -12.14 13.11
CA VAL A 18 11.86 -13.25 12.72
C VAL A 18 12.52 -14.06 11.61
N ASP A 19 12.08 -15.30 11.42
CA ASP A 19 12.52 -16.10 10.28
C ASP A 19 12.13 -15.41 8.97
N ALA A 20 13.11 -15.30 8.06
CA ALA A 20 12.83 -14.81 6.72
C ALA A 20 12.05 -15.88 5.96
N PRO A 21 11.08 -15.51 5.10
CA PRO A 21 10.51 -16.47 4.17
C PRO A 21 11.64 -17.00 3.27
N GLN A 22 11.82 -18.32 3.26
CA GLN A 22 12.97 -18.96 2.60
C GLN A 22 12.66 -19.39 1.16
N GLU A 23 11.42 -19.79 0.87
CA GLU A 23 11.06 -20.39 -0.41
C GLU A 23 9.88 -19.65 -1.05
N ALA A 24 10.07 -19.20 -2.28
CA ALA A 24 8.98 -18.69 -3.11
C ALA A 24 8.23 -19.88 -3.72
N GLY A 25 6.92 -19.95 -3.50
CA GLY A 25 6.07 -20.94 -4.17
C GLY A 25 5.93 -20.65 -5.67
N PRO A 26 5.27 -21.54 -6.42
CA PRO A 26 4.98 -21.31 -7.84
C PRO A 26 4.25 -19.98 -8.07
N GLY A 27 4.85 -19.09 -8.87
CA GLY A 27 4.29 -17.77 -9.18
C GLY A 27 4.59 -16.67 -8.16
N GLU A 28 5.31 -17.00 -7.08
CA GLU A 28 5.80 -16.01 -6.11
C GLU A 28 7.22 -15.55 -6.45
N VAL A 29 7.63 -14.45 -5.85
CA VAL A 29 9.00 -13.94 -5.87
C VAL A 29 9.35 -13.39 -4.50
N LEU A 30 10.53 -13.74 -4.00
CA LEU A 30 11.09 -13.13 -2.81
C LEU A 30 11.68 -11.76 -3.18
N VAL A 31 11.34 -10.73 -2.42
CA VAL A 31 11.88 -9.37 -2.60
C VAL A 31 12.49 -8.85 -1.31
N ASP A 32 13.55 -8.06 -1.45
CA ASP A 32 14.01 -7.14 -0.40
C ASP A 32 13.10 -5.91 -0.41
N VAL A 33 12.41 -5.64 0.70
CA VAL A 33 11.47 -4.53 0.79
C VAL A 33 12.22 -3.23 0.96
N LEU A 34 12.08 -2.33 -0.01
CA LEU A 34 12.72 -1.01 0.01
C LEU A 34 11.86 0.03 0.74
N ALA A 35 10.54 -0.09 0.62
CA ALA A 35 9.59 0.81 1.27
C ALA A 35 8.23 0.11 1.43
N ALA A 36 7.57 0.33 2.58
CA ALA A 36 6.21 -0.16 2.84
C ALA A 36 5.24 1.01 2.98
N GLY A 37 4.04 0.87 2.43
CA GLY A 37 2.98 1.87 2.57
C GLY A 37 2.44 1.92 4.00
N LEU A 38 2.32 3.13 4.57
CA LEU A 38 1.68 3.37 5.88
C LEU A 38 0.38 4.15 5.68
N HIS A 39 -0.72 3.40 5.56
CA HIS A 39 -2.06 3.93 5.33
C HIS A 39 -2.93 3.79 6.59
N PRO A 40 -4.05 4.53 6.72
CA PRO A 40 -5.00 4.32 7.82
C PRO A 40 -5.43 2.86 7.99
N ARG A 41 -5.61 2.11 6.90
CA ARG A 41 -5.90 0.67 6.92
C ARG A 41 -4.82 -0.14 7.64
N VAL A 42 -3.54 0.20 7.43
CA VAL A 42 -2.40 -0.47 8.08
C VAL A 42 -2.45 -0.26 9.60
N ARG A 43 -2.73 0.99 10.02
CA ARG A 43 -2.86 1.33 11.44
C ARG A 43 -4.01 0.58 12.09
N SER A 44 -5.19 0.58 11.47
CA SER A 44 -6.36 -0.13 11.99
C SER A 44 -6.21 -1.65 11.97
N ALA A 45 -5.35 -2.20 11.09
CA ALA A 45 -5.02 -3.62 11.13
C ALA A 45 -4.09 -3.94 12.31
N ALA A 46 -3.09 -3.07 12.55
CA ALA A 46 -2.14 -3.22 13.66
C ALA A 46 -2.79 -3.06 15.05
N ASP A 47 -3.84 -2.25 15.18
CA ASP A 47 -4.59 -2.11 16.43
C ASP A 47 -5.79 -3.07 16.56
N GLY A 48 -6.03 -3.89 15.54
CA GLY A 48 -7.10 -4.90 15.51
C GLY A 48 -8.51 -4.35 15.20
N SER A 49 -8.68 -3.04 15.01
CA SER A 49 -10.00 -2.40 14.83
C SER A 49 -10.55 -2.45 13.39
N HIS A 50 -9.74 -2.79 12.39
CA HIS A 50 -10.21 -2.86 11.01
C HIS A 50 -11.23 -3.98 10.84
N TYR A 51 -12.32 -3.74 10.11
CA TYR A 51 -13.41 -4.72 9.92
C TYR A 51 -12.98 -6.03 9.23
N THR A 52 -11.84 -6.03 8.54
CA THR A 52 -11.25 -7.25 7.94
C THR A 52 -10.25 -7.95 8.87
N SER A 53 -10.06 -7.47 10.09
CA SER A 53 -9.16 -8.08 11.06
C SER A 53 -9.63 -9.49 11.38
N ARG A 54 -8.71 -10.45 11.31
CA ARG A 54 -8.97 -11.86 11.67
C ARG A 54 -8.57 -12.16 13.13
N GLY A 55 -8.08 -11.17 13.87
CA GLY A 55 -7.60 -11.34 15.25
C GLY A 55 -6.33 -12.19 15.37
N THR A 56 -5.63 -12.49 14.27
CA THR A 56 -4.44 -13.34 14.26
C THR A 56 -3.21 -12.57 14.74
N LEU A 57 -2.50 -13.13 15.73
CA LEU A 57 -1.25 -12.62 16.29
C LEU A 57 -0.26 -13.80 16.46
N PRO A 58 1.06 -13.57 16.37
CA PRO A 58 1.71 -12.31 16.04
C PRO A 58 1.46 -11.90 14.57
N LEU A 59 1.46 -10.58 14.33
CA LEU A 59 1.16 -9.98 13.03
C LEU A 59 2.31 -9.04 12.63
N VAL A 60 2.79 -9.17 11.40
CA VAL A 60 3.55 -8.10 10.73
C VAL A 60 2.54 -7.23 9.97
N PRO A 61 2.39 -5.93 10.29
CA PRO A 61 1.47 -5.06 9.59
C PRO A 61 2.02 -4.68 8.20
N GLY A 62 1.17 -4.06 7.39
CA GLY A 62 1.51 -3.62 6.03
C GLY A 62 0.67 -4.34 4.98
N ILE A 63 0.50 -3.69 3.84
CA ILE A 63 -0.46 -4.09 2.79
C ILE A 63 0.22 -4.06 1.43
N ASP A 64 1.02 -3.04 1.20
CA ASP A 64 1.68 -2.79 -0.06
C ASP A 64 3.07 -2.19 0.19
N GLY A 65 3.88 -2.22 -0.86
CA GLY A 65 5.24 -1.71 -0.80
C GLY A 65 5.93 -1.76 -2.14
N VAL A 66 7.18 -1.32 -2.13
CA VAL A 66 8.11 -1.47 -3.24
C VAL A 66 9.24 -2.38 -2.80
N GLY A 67 9.51 -3.40 -3.60
CA GLY A 67 10.53 -4.40 -3.35
C GLY A 67 11.50 -4.51 -4.51
N ARG A 68 12.70 -4.99 -4.21
CA ARG A 68 13.73 -5.32 -5.18
C ARG A 68 13.85 -6.84 -5.30
N THR A 69 13.80 -7.35 -6.53
CA THR A 69 14.07 -8.76 -6.84
C THR A 69 15.58 -9.02 -6.88
N GLU A 70 15.98 -10.29 -6.79
CA GLU A 70 17.39 -10.71 -6.78
C GLU A 70 18.16 -10.23 -8.03
N ASP A 71 17.51 -10.17 -9.18
CA ASP A 71 18.05 -9.64 -10.44
C ASP A 71 18.11 -8.10 -10.51
N GLY A 72 17.75 -7.41 -9.42
CA GLY A 72 17.79 -5.97 -9.28
C GLY A 72 16.53 -5.23 -9.76
N GLY A 73 15.54 -5.95 -10.30
CA GLY A 73 14.25 -5.40 -10.73
C GLY A 73 13.46 -4.75 -9.58
N LEU A 74 12.64 -3.74 -9.91
CA LEU A 74 11.76 -3.08 -8.94
C LEU A 74 10.31 -3.48 -9.16
N LEU A 75 9.62 -3.83 -8.09
CA LEU A 75 8.20 -4.19 -8.09
C LEU A 75 7.44 -3.31 -7.10
N TYR A 76 6.35 -2.68 -7.53
CA TYR A 76 5.27 -2.33 -6.59
C TYR A 76 4.41 -3.56 -6.39
N PHE A 77 4.07 -3.88 -5.14
CA PHE A 77 3.31 -5.09 -4.85
C PHE A 77 2.29 -4.89 -3.74
N VAL A 78 1.27 -5.75 -3.71
CA VAL A 78 0.28 -5.83 -2.64
C VAL A 78 0.36 -7.21 -1.99
N ALA A 79 0.64 -7.25 -0.69
CA ALA A 79 0.79 -8.46 0.10
C ALA A 79 -0.50 -9.31 0.18
N PRO A 80 -0.38 -10.63 0.34
CA PRO A 80 -1.50 -11.51 0.67
C PRO A 80 -2.15 -11.12 2.00
N ASP A 81 -3.45 -11.41 2.13
CA ASP A 81 -4.19 -11.20 3.38
C ASP A 81 -3.81 -12.30 4.40
N THR A 82 -2.57 -12.23 4.89
CA THR A 82 -1.96 -13.14 5.89
C THR A 82 -1.48 -12.34 7.09
N ALA A 83 -0.93 -13.03 8.09
CA ALA A 83 -0.28 -12.38 9.23
C ALA A 83 1.12 -11.80 8.88
N LEU A 84 1.64 -12.05 7.68
CA LEU A 84 2.95 -11.55 7.22
C LEU A 84 2.74 -10.40 6.22
N GLY A 85 2.68 -9.18 6.74
CA GLY A 85 2.57 -7.94 5.97
C GLY A 85 3.90 -7.40 5.45
N THR A 86 3.85 -6.18 4.90
CA THR A 86 4.98 -5.57 4.19
C THR A 86 5.98 -4.82 5.08
N MET A 87 5.72 -4.66 6.38
CA MET A 87 6.65 -4.02 7.32
C MET A 87 7.72 -5.00 7.84
N ALA A 88 8.43 -5.61 6.90
CA ALA A 88 9.56 -6.51 7.13
C ALA A 88 10.66 -6.23 6.10
N GLU A 89 11.89 -6.69 6.35
CA GLU A 89 12.99 -6.51 5.40
C GLU A 89 12.81 -7.33 4.11
N ARG A 90 12.06 -8.44 4.16
CA ARG A 90 11.74 -9.29 2.99
C ARG A 90 10.28 -9.69 2.97
N ALA A 91 9.76 -9.92 1.77
CA ALA A 91 8.39 -10.39 1.56
C ALA A 91 8.30 -11.36 0.39
N LEU A 92 7.40 -12.35 0.50
CA LEU A 92 6.95 -13.13 -0.65
C LEU A 92 5.84 -12.37 -1.37
N VAL A 93 6.01 -12.27 -2.69
CA VAL A 93 5.14 -11.48 -3.54
C VAL A 93 4.54 -12.38 -4.63
N ASP A 94 3.21 -12.48 -4.67
CA ASP A 94 2.51 -13.04 -5.82
C ASP A 94 2.70 -12.12 -7.03
N ARG A 95 3.32 -12.64 -8.09
CA ARG A 95 3.59 -11.87 -9.32
C ARG A 95 2.34 -11.29 -9.96
N ARG A 96 1.17 -11.90 -9.77
CA ARG A 96 -0.12 -11.41 -10.29
C ARG A 96 -0.62 -10.16 -9.55
N ARG A 97 -0.05 -9.89 -8.37
CA ARG A 97 -0.36 -8.74 -7.51
C ARG A 97 0.79 -7.74 -7.46
N ALA A 98 1.72 -7.85 -8.40
CA ALA A 98 2.87 -6.98 -8.54
C ALA A 98 2.86 -6.30 -9.91
N VAL A 99 3.46 -5.11 -9.96
CA VAL A 99 3.65 -4.32 -11.17
C VAL A 99 5.13 -3.96 -11.27
N PRO A 100 5.82 -4.35 -12.37
CA PRO A 100 7.18 -3.91 -12.63
C PRO A 100 7.26 -2.38 -12.71
N LEU A 101 8.25 -1.81 -12.04
CA LEU A 101 8.52 -0.38 -12.05
C LEU A 101 9.70 -0.08 -12.99
N PRO A 102 9.64 1.03 -13.75
CA PRO A 102 10.78 1.48 -14.55
C PRO A 102 12.05 1.69 -13.71
N ALA A 103 13.21 1.50 -14.33
CA ALA A 103 14.49 1.83 -13.69
C ALA A 103 14.53 3.32 -13.28
N GLY A 104 15.13 3.61 -12.13
CA GLY A 104 15.20 4.97 -11.58
C GLY A 104 13.93 5.48 -10.89
N THR A 105 12.88 4.65 -10.81
CA THR A 105 11.68 4.98 -10.01
C THR A 105 12.06 5.17 -8.54
N ASP A 106 11.58 6.25 -7.92
CA ASP A 106 11.71 6.45 -6.47
C ASP A 106 10.78 5.47 -5.72
N PRO A 107 11.34 4.47 -5.00
CA PRO A 107 10.55 3.48 -4.28
C PRO A 107 9.74 4.09 -3.13
N LEU A 108 10.25 5.15 -2.49
CA LEU A 108 9.59 5.80 -1.36
C LEU A 108 8.33 6.54 -1.84
N ALA A 109 8.44 7.31 -2.92
CA ALA A 109 7.31 8.01 -3.50
C ALA A 109 6.21 7.05 -3.97
N VAL A 110 6.59 5.92 -4.58
CA VAL A 110 5.61 4.91 -5.03
C VAL A 110 4.94 4.23 -3.85
N ALA A 111 5.69 3.75 -2.85
CA ALA A 111 5.12 3.10 -1.67
C ALA A 111 4.21 4.04 -0.87
N ALA A 112 4.55 5.33 -0.78
CA ALA A 112 3.73 6.31 -0.07
C ALA A 112 2.45 6.72 -0.82
N GLY A 113 2.44 6.57 -2.16
CA GLY A 113 1.41 7.16 -3.00
C GLY A 113 0.48 6.17 -3.73
N MET A 114 0.95 4.96 -4.03
CA MET A 114 0.25 4.11 -4.99
C MET A 114 -1.13 3.65 -4.48
N ASN A 115 -1.22 3.12 -3.25
CA ASN A 115 -2.51 2.72 -2.68
C ASN A 115 -3.55 3.86 -2.60
N PRO A 116 -3.22 5.05 -2.05
CA PRO A 116 -4.16 6.18 -2.05
C PRO A 116 -4.53 6.68 -3.45
N ALA A 117 -3.57 6.72 -4.39
CA ALA A 117 -3.86 7.07 -5.78
C ALA A 117 -4.84 6.07 -6.40
N MET A 118 -4.56 4.78 -6.28
CA MET A 118 -5.38 3.69 -6.83
C MET A 118 -6.80 3.72 -6.26
N SER A 119 -6.95 3.98 -4.97
CA SER A 119 -8.25 4.09 -4.31
C SER A 119 -9.13 5.17 -4.95
N SER A 120 -8.58 6.36 -5.19
CA SER A 120 -9.31 7.45 -5.88
C SER A 120 -9.54 7.17 -7.37
N TRP A 121 -8.58 6.53 -8.03
CA TRP A 121 -8.69 6.17 -9.44
C TRP A 121 -9.81 5.17 -9.69
N VAL A 122 -9.92 4.12 -8.86
CA VAL A 122 -11.00 3.14 -8.95
C VAL A 122 -12.35 3.80 -8.70
N ALA A 123 -12.45 4.70 -7.73
CA ALA A 123 -13.69 5.44 -7.47
C ALA A 123 -14.15 6.20 -8.72
N LEU A 124 -13.27 7.00 -9.34
CA LEU A 124 -13.61 7.82 -10.50
C LEU A 124 -13.78 7.02 -11.80
N ARG A 125 -13.03 5.94 -12.01
CA ARG A 125 -13.06 5.17 -13.27
C ARG A 125 -14.03 4.00 -13.28
N ARG A 126 -14.39 3.45 -12.11
CA ARG A 126 -15.14 2.19 -12.02
C ARG A 126 -16.44 2.26 -11.22
N ARG A 127 -16.61 3.28 -10.37
CA ARG A 127 -17.78 3.37 -9.48
C ARG A 127 -18.78 4.45 -9.88
N VAL A 128 -18.39 5.38 -10.75
CA VAL A 128 -19.25 6.47 -11.23
C VAL A 128 -19.05 6.67 -12.73
N ALA A 129 -20.03 7.28 -13.38
CA ALA A 129 -19.88 7.79 -14.75
C ALA A 129 -19.12 9.13 -14.70
N PHE A 130 -17.80 9.07 -14.86
CA PHE A 130 -16.94 10.25 -14.89
C PHE A 130 -16.54 10.60 -16.33
N ALA A 131 -16.88 11.80 -16.76
CA ALA A 131 -16.49 12.34 -18.07
C ALA A 131 -15.46 13.47 -17.92
N PRO A 132 -14.52 13.63 -18.86
CA PRO A 132 -13.72 14.86 -18.96
C PRO A 132 -14.63 16.10 -18.97
N GLY A 133 -14.20 17.17 -18.32
CA GLY A 133 -15.03 18.37 -18.10
C GLY A 133 -15.81 18.36 -16.78
N SER A 134 -15.89 17.22 -16.08
CA SER A 134 -16.64 17.10 -14.82
C SER A 134 -16.03 17.94 -13.69
N SER A 135 -16.86 18.29 -12.70
CA SER A 135 -16.42 18.90 -11.43
C SER A 135 -16.33 17.84 -10.32
N VAL A 136 -15.30 17.91 -9.48
CA VAL A 136 -15.05 16.96 -8.38
C VAL A 136 -14.89 17.71 -7.06
N LEU A 137 -15.60 17.29 -6.01
CA LEU A 137 -15.34 17.68 -4.62
C LEU A 137 -14.51 16.59 -3.93
N VAL A 138 -13.36 16.96 -3.38
CA VAL A 138 -12.48 16.08 -2.59
C VAL A 138 -12.56 16.49 -1.13
N LEU A 139 -13.11 15.62 -0.28
CA LEU A 139 -13.11 15.80 1.16
C LEU A 139 -11.78 15.30 1.76
N GLY A 140 -11.22 16.03 2.73
CA GLY A 140 -9.91 15.71 3.30
C GLY A 140 -8.74 15.97 2.35
N ALA A 141 -8.86 16.99 1.49
CA ALA A 141 -7.88 17.31 0.44
C ALA A 141 -6.48 17.62 0.98
N THR A 142 -6.34 17.97 2.26
CA THR A 142 -5.05 18.26 2.92
C THR A 142 -4.25 17.00 3.27
N GLY A 143 -4.90 15.83 3.37
CA GLY A 143 -4.25 14.55 3.67
C GLY A 143 -3.68 13.85 2.42
N ASN A 144 -2.82 12.84 2.62
CA ASN A 144 -2.13 12.14 1.52
C ASN A 144 -3.11 11.60 0.45
N ALA A 145 -4.15 10.89 0.88
CA ALA A 145 -5.16 10.35 -0.04
C ALA A 145 -5.92 11.44 -0.80
N GLY A 146 -6.30 12.53 -0.13
CA GLY A 146 -6.99 13.65 -0.74
C GLY A 146 -6.12 14.37 -1.77
N ARG A 147 -4.85 14.62 -1.47
CA ARG A 147 -3.89 15.23 -2.40
C ARG A 147 -3.72 14.40 -3.66
N LEU A 148 -3.65 13.07 -3.55
CA LEU A 148 -3.58 12.19 -4.71
C LEU A 148 -4.90 12.11 -5.47
N ALA A 149 -6.04 12.13 -4.78
CA ALA A 149 -7.35 12.19 -5.43
C ALA A 149 -7.50 13.45 -6.29
N VAL A 150 -7.00 14.60 -5.83
CA VAL A 150 -6.97 15.85 -6.62
C VAL A 150 -6.16 15.66 -7.90
N GLN A 151 -4.95 15.08 -7.80
CA GLN A 151 -4.10 14.84 -8.96
C GLN A 151 -4.72 13.84 -9.94
N VAL A 152 -5.31 12.75 -9.43
CA VAL A 152 -6.00 11.75 -10.23
C VAL A 152 -7.20 12.35 -10.96
N ALA A 153 -8.05 13.12 -10.27
CA ALA A 153 -9.19 13.80 -10.90
C ALA A 153 -8.75 14.72 -12.05
N ARG A 154 -7.68 15.51 -11.85
CA ARG A 154 -7.12 16.36 -12.91
C ARG A 154 -6.59 15.55 -14.09
N ARG A 155 -5.83 14.47 -13.83
CA ARG A 155 -5.30 13.58 -14.89
C ARG A 155 -6.39 12.85 -15.66
N LEU A 156 -7.56 12.62 -15.06
CA LEU A 156 -8.73 12.05 -15.74
C LEU A 156 -9.56 13.10 -16.49
N GLY A 157 -9.20 14.39 -16.41
CA GLY A 157 -9.81 15.47 -17.18
C GLY A 157 -10.89 16.25 -16.44
N ALA A 158 -10.91 16.26 -15.10
CA ALA A 158 -11.80 17.17 -14.37
C ALA A 158 -11.55 18.64 -14.76
N ALA A 159 -12.59 19.39 -15.13
CA ALA A 159 -12.45 20.83 -15.38
C ALA A 159 -12.29 21.62 -14.08
N ARG A 160 -12.88 21.12 -13.00
CA ARG A 160 -12.82 21.76 -11.68
C ARG A 160 -12.63 20.72 -10.60
N VAL A 161 -11.69 20.99 -9.69
CA VAL A 161 -11.51 20.21 -8.47
C VAL A 161 -11.59 21.16 -7.29
N VAL A 162 -12.59 20.95 -6.42
CA VAL A 162 -12.77 21.67 -5.17
C VAL A 162 -12.26 20.79 -4.05
N GLY A 163 -11.31 21.27 -3.26
CA GLY A 163 -10.81 20.57 -2.08
C GLY A 163 -11.41 21.15 -0.81
N ALA A 164 -11.94 20.30 0.06
CA ALA A 164 -12.29 20.65 1.43
C ALA A 164 -11.28 19.99 2.38
N GLY A 165 -10.72 20.75 3.31
CA GLY A 165 -9.69 20.28 4.23
C GLY A 165 -9.80 20.92 5.60
N ARG A 166 -9.14 20.29 6.57
CA ARG A 166 -8.89 20.75 7.93
C ARG A 166 -7.40 20.63 8.19
#